data_AF-A0A3D5KPC5-F1
#
_entry.id   AF-A0A3D5KPC5-F1
#
_cell.length_a   1.000
_cell.length_b   1.000
_cell.length_c   1.000
_cell.angle_alpha   90.00
_cell.angle_beta   90.00
_cell.angle_gamma   90.00
#
_symmetry.space_group_name_H-M   'P 1'
#
loop_
_entity.id
_entity.type
_entity.pdbx_description
1 polymer ?
#
loop_
_entity_poly.entity_id
_entity_poly.type
_entity_poly.pdbx_seq_one_letter_code
_entity_poly.pdbx_strand_id
1 'polypeptide(L)'
;MKGKPTFWTDEMLQKLKAEFPFRFNKDIAKDLKLGWRTIVRKARELGLEKDENFFLDQKENILQACKDSLPPNPMKGVKGWSVPNSEATRFKKGQESFMSNPENHRKSNEKRNATIKSERLRLKYNLPQKTKLKLNPYK
;
A
#
# COMPACT_ATOMS: atom_id res chain seq x y z
N MET A 1 -23.59 -4.33 6.68
CA MET A 1 -24.73 -4.25 5.74
C MET A 1 -24.26 -4.69 4.35
N LYS A 2 -24.89 -5.71 3.75
CA LYS A 2 -24.61 -6.08 2.35
C LYS A 2 -25.29 -5.03 1.46
N GLY A 3 -24.53 -4.39 0.56
CA GLY A 3 -25.08 -3.39 -0.37
C GLY A 3 -26.09 -4.02 -1.33
N LYS A 4 -27.09 -3.26 -1.78
CA LYS A 4 -28.06 -3.70 -2.78
C LYS A 4 -27.32 -4.05 -4.08
N PRO A 5 -27.61 -5.20 -4.72
CA PRO A 5 -27.01 -5.54 -6.01
C PRO A 5 -27.44 -4.52 -7.07
N THR A 6 -26.48 -4.06 -7.86
CA THR A 6 -26.73 -3.15 -8.99
C THR A 6 -27.09 -3.94 -10.23
N PHE A 7 -28.25 -3.64 -10.81
CA PHE A 7 -28.64 -4.14 -12.12
C PHE A 7 -28.04 -3.27 -13.21
N TRP A 8 -27.35 -3.88 -14.17
CA TRP A 8 -26.76 -3.21 -15.32
C TRP A 8 -27.71 -3.32 -16.50
N THR A 9 -28.18 -2.20 -17.02
CA THR A 9 -28.92 -2.17 -18.29
C THR A 9 -27.95 -2.03 -19.47
N ASP A 10 -28.40 -2.40 -20.65
CA ASP A 10 -27.58 -2.31 -21.87
C ASP A 10 -27.16 -0.88 -22.19
N GLU A 11 -28.05 0.09 -21.97
CA GLU A 11 -27.75 1.52 -22.11
C GLU A 11 -26.61 1.96 -21.18
N MET A 12 -26.62 1.51 -19.92
CA MET A 12 -25.56 1.82 -18.96
C MET A 12 -24.22 1.20 -19.39
N LEU A 13 -24.26 -0.02 -19.94
CA LEU A 13 -23.06 -0.69 -20.44
C LEU A 13 -22.50 0.00 -21.69
N GLN A 14 -23.36 0.43 -22.62
CA GLN A 14 -22.93 1.18 -23.80
C GLN A 14 -22.30 2.52 -23.39
N LYS A 15 -22.96 3.26 -22.48
CA LYS A 15 -22.42 4.51 -21.96
C LYS A 15 -21.08 4.30 -21.25
N LEU A 16 -20.98 3.26 -20.43
CA LEU A 16 -19.73 2.92 -19.75
C LEU A 16 -18.62 2.63 -20.77
N LYS A 17 -18.87 1.81 -21.79
CA LYS A 17 -17.85 1.48 -22.82
C LYS A 17 -17.39 2.72 -23.60
N ALA A 18 -18.31 3.62 -23.94
CA ALA A 18 -17.99 4.81 -24.72
C ALA A 18 -17.20 5.85 -23.90
N GLU A 19 -17.57 6.05 -22.63
CA GLU A 19 -17.01 7.14 -21.83
C GLU A 19 -15.83 6.71 -20.94
N PHE A 20 -15.70 5.43 -20.63
CA PHE A 20 -14.65 4.95 -19.73
C PHE A 20 -13.24 5.33 -20.20
N PRO A 21 -12.85 5.23 -21.49
CA PRO A 21 -11.49 5.57 -21.89
C PRO A 21 -11.09 7.03 -21.61
N PHE A 22 -12.06 7.95 -21.66
CA PHE A 22 -11.80 9.41 -21.75
C PHE A 22 -12.26 10.23 -20.54
N ARG A 23 -13.04 9.66 -19.61
CA ARG A 23 -13.58 10.40 -18.43
C ARG A 23 -13.18 9.79 -17.10
N PHE A 24 -13.24 10.57 -16.02
CA PHE A 24 -13.01 10.02 -14.67
C PHE A 24 -14.17 9.13 -14.21
N ASN A 25 -13.81 8.07 -13.48
CA ASN A 25 -14.78 7.10 -12.96
C ASN A 25 -15.77 7.74 -11.98
N LYS A 26 -15.38 8.81 -11.28
CA LYS A 26 -16.26 9.55 -10.36
C LYS A 26 -17.40 10.24 -11.12
N ASP A 27 -17.11 10.80 -12.28
CA ASP A 27 -18.11 11.53 -13.08
C ASP A 27 -19.07 10.54 -13.76
N ILE A 28 -18.54 9.47 -14.35
CA ILE A 28 -19.35 8.38 -14.91
C ILE A 28 -20.26 7.79 -13.81
N ALA A 29 -19.73 7.60 -12.60
CA ALA A 29 -20.51 7.10 -11.47
C ALA A 29 -21.64 8.06 -11.07
N LYS A 30 -21.38 9.38 -11.09
CA LYS A 30 -22.39 10.41 -10.81
C LYS A 30 -23.50 10.39 -11.87
N ASP A 31 -23.14 10.29 -13.14
CA ASP A 31 -24.07 10.28 -14.27
C ASP A 31 -24.95 9.03 -14.26
N LEU A 32 -24.37 7.88 -13.94
CA LEU A 32 -25.09 6.60 -13.83
C LEU A 32 -25.78 6.40 -12.46
N LYS A 33 -25.64 7.36 -11.52
CA LYS A 33 -26.11 7.27 -10.13
C LYS A 33 -25.66 5.99 -9.42
N LEU A 34 -24.43 5.55 -9.70
CA LEU A 34 -23.82 4.36 -9.12
C LEU A 34 -22.67 4.70 -8.18
N GLY A 35 -22.30 3.74 -7.33
CA GLY A 35 -21.07 3.85 -6.55
C GLY A 35 -19.83 3.73 -7.44
N TRP A 36 -18.80 4.55 -7.19
CA TRP A 36 -17.55 4.53 -7.95
C TRP A 36 -16.89 3.14 -8.00
N ARG A 37 -16.94 2.37 -6.90
CA ARG A 37 -16.42 0.98 -6.85
C ARG A 37 -17.17 0.03 -7.77
N THR A 38 -18.47 0.26 -7.96
CA THR A 38 -19.31 -0.55 -8.86
C THR A 38 -18.88 -0.37 -10.31
N ILE A 39 -18.59 0.88 -10.70
CA ILE A 39 -18.02 1.20 -12.03
C ILE A 39 -16.68 0.51 -12.22
N VAL A 40 -15.74 0.67 -11.26
CA VAL A 40 -14.39 0.08 -11.36
C VAL A 40 -14.45 -1.45 -11.47
N ARG A 41 -15.29 -2.11 -10.68
CA ARG A 41 -15.44 -3.56 -10.77
C ARG A 41 -16.00 -3.97 -12.12
N LYS A 42 -17.01 -3.27 -12.63
CA LYS A 42 -17.62 -3.63 -13.92
C LYS A 42 -16.68 -3.39 -15.09
N ALA A 43 -15.93 -2.29 -15.07
CA ALA A 43 -14.91 -2.03 -16.08
C ALA A 43 -13.85 -3.14 -16.12
N ARG A 44 -13.40 -3.65 -14.95
CA ARG A 44 -12.49 -4.79 -14.88
C ARG A 44 -13.10 -6.08 -15.43
N GLU A 45 -14.37 -6.36 -15.12
CA GLU A 45 -15.08 -7.52 -15.70
C GLU A 45 -15.18 -7.43 -17.23
N LEU A 46 -15.28 -6.22 -17.78
CA LEU A 46 -15.38 -5.96 -19.21
C LEU A 46 -14.02 -5.78 -19.91
N GLY A 47 -12.90 -5.82 -19.18
CA GLY A 47 -11.56 -5.57 -19.72
C GLY A 47 -11.37 -4.15 -20.27
N LEU A 48 -12.08 -3.16 -19.73
CA LEU A 48 -11.96 -1.77 -20.19
C LEU A 48 -10.74 -1.10 -19.56
N GLU A 49 -9.97 -0.43 -20.42
CA GLU A 49 -8.79 0.36 -20.03
C GLU A 49 -9.00 1.84 -20.34
N LYS A 50 -8.17 2.69 -19.71
CA LYS A 50 -8.12 4.12 -20.06
C LYS A 50 -7.31 4.30 -21.32
N ASP A 51 -7.63 5.35 -22.07
CA ASP A 51 -6.76 5.77 -23.17
C ASP A 51 -5.37 6.13 -22.65
N GLU A 52 -4.32 5.87 -23.45
CA GLU A 52 -2.93 6.10 -23.06
C GLU A 52 -2.67 7.58 -22.72
N ASN A 53 -3.32 8.51 -23.44
CA ASN A 53 -3.12 9.94 -23.26
C ASN A 53 -4.02 10.53 -22.17
N PHE A 54 -5.03 9.80 -21.70
CA PHE A 54 -5.98 10.30 -20.70
C PHE A 54 -5.27 10.85 -19.44
N PHE A 55 -4.24 10.15 -18.95
CA PHE A 55 -3.52 10.58 -17.75
C PHE A 55 -2.60 11.78 -18.00
N LEU A 56 -2.12 11.96 -19.24
CA LEU A 56 -1.33 13.12 -19.62
C LEU A 56 -2.21 14.36 -19.70
N ASP A 57 -3.35 14.25 -20.39
CA ASP A 57 -4.31 15.35 -20.56
C ASP A 57 -4.92 15.79 -19.23
N GLN A 58 -5.19 14.84 -18.34
CA GLN A 58 -5.83 15.09 -17.05
C GLN A 58 -4.84 15.28 -15.89
N LYS A 59 -3.53 15.39 -16.17
CA LYS A 59 -2.48 15.45 -15.15
C LYS A 59 -2.70 16.55 -14.12
N GLU A 60 -3.05 17.76 -14.56
CA GLU A 60 -3.29 18.91 -13.68
C GLU A 60 -4.48 18.68 -12.75
N ASN A 61 -5.57 18.13 -13.28
CA ASN A 61 -6.76 17.78 -12.49
C ASN A 61 -6.46 16.71 -11.44
N ILE A 62 -5.66 15.69 -11.81
CA ILE A 62 -5.21 14.65 -10.88
C ILE A 62 -4.34 15.26 -9.78
N LEU A 63 -3.38 16.12 -10.15
CA LEU A 63 -2.48 16.77 -9.21
C LEU A 63 -3.26 17.66 -8.22
N GLN A 64 -4.24 18.42 -8.71
CA GLN A 64 -5.08 19.25 -7.85
C GLN A 64 -5.91 18.39 -6.89
N ALA A 65 -6.56 17.33 -7.39
CA ALA A 65 -7.31 16.41 -6.54
C ALA A 65 -6.44 15.73 -5.46
N CYS A 66 -5.18 15.44 -5.77
CA CYS A 66 -4.20 14.95 -4.79
C CYS A 66 -3.90 15.99 -3.71
N LYS A 67 -3.67 17.25 -4.09
CA LYS A 67 -3.44 18.36 -3.13
C LYS A 67 -4.64 18.56 -2.21
N ASP A 68 -5.85 18.55 -2.78
CA ASP A 68 -7.09 18.78 -2.03
C ASP A 68 -7.39 17.64 -1.04
N SER A 69 -7.06 16.40 -1.41
CA SER A 69 -7.30 15.22 -0.56
C SER A 69 -6.26 15.08 0.56
N LEU A 70 -5.06 15.62 0.36
CA LEU A 70 -3.94 15.54 1.29
C LEU A 70 -3.42 16.95 1.61
N PRO A 71 -4.26 17.84 2.16
CA PRO A 71 -3.82 19.18 2.48
C PRO A 71 -2.70 19.09 3.54
N PRO A 72 -1.61 19.85 3.38
CA PRO A 72 -0.60 19.93 4.42
C PRO A 72 -1.24 20.44 5.72
N ASN A 73 -0.75 19.97 6.87
CA ASN A 73 -1.20 20.52 8.15
C ASN A 73 -0.98 22.04 8.14
N PRO A 74 -2.00 22.87 8.40
CA PRO A 74 -1.91 24.32 8.27
C PRO A 74 -0.86 24.94 9.21
N MET A 75 -0.54 24.26 10.32
CA MET A 75 0.48 24.69 11.27
C MET A 75 1.88 24.16 10.92
N LYS A 76 2.02 23.33 9.87
CA LYS A 76 3.31 22.77 9.45
C LYS A 76 4.28 23.89 9.10
N GLY A 77 5.41 23.96 9.82
CA GLY A 77 6.44 24.96 9.62
C GLY A 77 6.29 26.23 10.47
N VAL A 78 5.18 26.39 11.20
CA VAL A 78 5.04 27.45 12.21
C VAL A 78 5.94 27.15 13.41
N LYS A 79 6.56 28.18 13.99
CA LYS A 79 7.40 28.05 15.18
C LYS A 79 6.63 27.36 16.30
N GLY A 80 7.14 26.23 16.79
CA GLY A 80 6.51 25.40 17.82
C GLY A 80 5.66 24.24 17.31
N TRP A 81 5.44 24.12 15.99
CA TRP A 81 4.78 22.94 15.43
C TRP A 81 5.67 21.70 15.54
N SER A 82 5.08 20.62 16.05
CA SER A 82 5.70 19.30 16.06
C SER A 82 4.74 18.29 15.42
N VAL A 83 5.30 17.25 14.80
CA VAL A 83 4.50 16.16 14.24
C VAL A 83 3.78 15.45 15.40
N PRO A 84 2.47 15.18 15.31
CA PRO A 84 1.72 14.49 16.37
C PRO A 84 2.41 13.18 16.78
N ASN A 85 2.50 12.93 18.10
CA ASN A 85 3.20 11.78 18.69
C ASN A 85 4.69 11.65 18.38
N SER A 86 5.31 12.64 17.71
CA SER A 86 6.72 12.55 17.34
C SER A 86 7.65 12.51 18.55
N GLU A 87 7.25 13.07 19.69
CA GLU A 87 8.08 13.06 20.91
C GLU A 87 8.37 11.63 21.41
N ALA A 88 7.44 10.69 21.22
CA ALA A 88 7.62 9.30 21.63
C ALA A 88 8.65 8.56 20.76
N THR A 89 8.78 8.95 19.49
CA THR A 89 9.63 8.29 18.50
C THR A 89 10.85 9.12 18.08
N ARG A 90 10.98 10.36 18.59
CA ARG A 90 12.10 11.25 18.25
C ARG A 90 13.38 10.72 18.88
N PHE A 91 14.45 10.70 18.11
CA PHE A 91 15.78 10.45 18.64
C PHE A 91 16.12 11.51 19.69
N LYS A 92 16.44 11.06 20.91
CA LYS A 92 16.91 11.95 21.98
C LYS A 92 18.35 12.37 21.68
N LYS A 93 18.74 13.56 22.13
CA LYS A 93 20.13 14.03 21.99
C LYS A 93 21.07 13.01 22.66
N GLY A 94 22.08 12.53 21.93
CA GLY A 94 23.01 11.50 22.39
C GLY A 94 22.50 10.06 22.27
N GLN A 95 21.27 9.85 21.82
CA GLN A 95 20.77 8.52 21.51
C GLN A 95 21.38 8.05 20.19
N GLU A 96 22.31 7.12 20.28
CA GLU A 96 22.87 6.44 19.12
C GLU A 96 21.80 5.55 18.45
N SER A 97 21.93 5.39 17.13
CA SER A 97 21.10 4.42 16.40
C SER A 97 21.38 3.03 16.96
N PHE A 98 20.34 2.20 17.09
CA PHE A 98 20.55 0.80 17.40
C PHE A 98 21.54 0.13 16.41
N MET A 99 21.56 0.63 15.17
CA MET A 99 22.41 0.17 14.07
C MET A 99 23.80 0.83 14.04
N SER A 100 24.12 1.83 14.86
CA SER A 100 25.48 2.38 14.91
C SER A 100 26.39 1.60 15.86
N ASN A 101 25.84 0.88 16.84
CA ASN A 101 26.62 0.13 17.82
C ASN A 101 27.05 -1.25 17.27
N PRO A 102 28.36 -1.52 17.09
CA PRO A 102 28.87 -2.82 16.62
C PRO A 102 28.42 -4.01 17.47
N GLU A 103 28.22 -3.81 18.77
CA GLU A 103 27.74 -4.87 19.69
C GLU A 103 26.32 -5.33 19.37
N ASN A 104 25.46 -4.43 18.91
CA ASN A 104 24.10 -4.79 18.52
C ASN A 104 24.11 -5.64 17.24
N HIS A 105 24.98 -5.33 16.29
CA HIS A 105 25.21 -6.16 15.09
C HIS A 105 25.72 -7.54 15.47
N ARG A 106 26.72 -7.60 16.36
CA ARG A 106 27.26 -8.86 16.88
C ARG A 106 26.16 -9.72 17.51
N LYS A 107 25.40 -9.17 18.45
CA LYS A 107 24.29 -9.88 19.12
C LYS A 107 23.20 -10.34 18.15
N SER A 108 22.87 -9.54 17.15
CA SER A 108 21.90 -9.91 16.11
C SER A 108 22.39 -11.11 15.28
N ASN A 109 23.65 -11.05 14.84
CA ASN A 109 24.30 -12.13 14.08
C ASN A 109 24.40 -13.42 14.91
N GLU A 110 24.78 -13.32 16.18
CA GLU A 110 24.83 -14.46 17.11
C GLU A 110 23.47 -15.14 17.26
N LYS A 111 22.39 -14.36 17.50
CA LYS A 111 21.03 -14.90 17.61
C LYS A 111 20.59 -15.60 16.33
N ARG A 112 20.87 -14.99 15.17
CA ARG A 112 20.58 -15.59 13.86
C ARG A 112 21.33 -16.90 13.68
N ASN A 113 22.64 -16.90 13.96
CA ASN A 113 23.49 -18.08 13.81
C ASN A 113 23.10 -19.21 14.77
N ALA A 114 22.73 -18.88 16.02
CA ALA A 114 22.21 -19.85 16.99
C ALA A 114 20.88 -20.48 16.52
N THR A 115 19.99 -19.67 15.94
CA THR A 115 18.73 -20.16 15.35
C THR A 115 19.00 -21.09 14.17
N ILE A 116 19.88 -20.70 13.25
CA ILE A 116 20.27 -21.53 12.10
C ILE A 116 20.92 -22.84 12.57
N LYS A 117 21.84 -22.78 13.55
CA LYS A 117 22.51 -23.96 14.10
C LYS A 117 21.50 -24.93 14.74
N SER A 118 20.56 -24.43 15.52
CA SER A 118 19.55 -25.29 16.16
C SER A 118 18.61 -25.92 15.14
N GLU A 119 18.15 -25.18 14.13
CA GLU A 119 17.32 -25.71 13.06
C GLU A 119 18.06 -26.73 12.17
N ARG A 120 19.33 -26.49 11.85
CA ARG A 120 20.17 -27.48 11.14
C ARG A 120 20.32 -28.76 11.94
N LEU A 121 20.51 -28.66 13.26
CA LEU A 121 20.59 -29.83 14.14
C LEU A 121 19.28 -30.63 14.13
N ARG A 122 18.12 -29.94 14.13
CA ARG A 122 16.81 -30.59 14.01
C ARG A 122 16.69 -31.35 12.71
N LEU A 123 17.02 -30.72 11.58
CA LEU A 123 17.00 -31.37 10.27
C LEU A 123 17.96 -32.56 10.20
N LYS A 124 19.16 -32.45 10.78
CA LYS A 124 20.14 -33.55 10.85
C LYS A 124 19.61 -34.78 11.57
N TYR A 125 18.77 -34.59 12.60
CA TYR A 125 18.12 -35.66 13.35
C TYR A 125 16.68 -35.96 12.88
N ASN A 126 16.29 -35.54 11.68
CA ASN A 126 14.94 -35.73 11.12
C ASN A 126 13.79 -35.21 12.00
N LEU A 127 14.05 -34.19 12.82
CA LEU A 127 13.03 -33.51 13.61
C LEU A 127 12.38 -32.39 12.79
N PRO A 128 11.07 -32.11 12.99
CA PRO A 128 10.40 -31.02 12.30
C PRO A 128 10.99 -29.66 12.71
N GLN A 129 11.19 -28.79 11.72
CA GLN A 129 11.65 -27.42 11.95
C GLN A 129 10.65 -26.62 12.78
N LYS A 130 11.14 -25.72 13.63
CA LYS A 130 10.27 -24.83 14.43
C LYS A 130 9.98 -23.52 13.73
N THR A 131 10.94 -23.04 12.95
CA THR A 131 10.87 -21.80 12.17
C THR A 131 10.59 -22.10 10.71
N LYS A 132 10.20 -21.07 9.96
CA LYS A 132 9.96 -21.16 8.50
C LYS A 132 11.24 -20.99 7.66
N LEU A 133 12.41 -21.13 8.28
CA LEU A 133 13.70 -20.95 7.60
C LEU A 133 14.00 -22.13 6.70
N LYS A 134 14.19 -21.87 5.40
CA LYS A 134 14.64 -22.88 4.43
C LYS A 134 16.14 -23.12 4.62
N LEU A 135 16.51 -24.24 5.24
CA LEU A 135 17.90 -24.55 5.57
C LEU A 135 18.32 -25.89 4.96
N ASN A 136 19.60 -25.99 4.58
CA ASN A 136 20.23 -27.25 4.19
C ASN A 136 20.94 -27.84 5.43
N PRO A 137 20.69 -29.10 5.82
CA PRO A 137 21.31 -29.72 7.00
C PRO A 137 22.84 -29.92 6.88
N TYR A 138 23.40 -29.88 5.67
CA TYR A 138 24.82 -30.20 5.40
C TYR A 138 25.67 -29.00 4.97
N LYS A 139 25.16 -27.77 5.15
CA LYS A 139 25.90 -26.50 4.97
C LYS A 139 26.28 -25.89 6.31
#